data_AF-A0A948HLG7-F1
#
_entry.id   AF-A0A948HLG7-F1
#
_cell.length_a   1.000
_cell.length_b   1.000
_cell.length_c   1.000
_cell.angle_alpha   90.00
_cell.angle_beta   90.00
_cell.angle_gamma   90.00
#
_symmetry.space_group_name_H-M   'P 1'
#
loop_
_entity.id
_entity.type
_entity.pdbx_description
1 polymer ?
#
loop_
_entity_poly.entity_id
_entity_poly.type
_entity_poly.pdbx_seq_one_letter_code
_entity_poly.pdbx_strand_id
1 'polypeptide(L)'
;MNNVVPFHYQGQPVRFNSDGWINATDVSKRFGKRPNDWIALPSTAQYIEALNRHLFGDTGESGNDKLIVSRRGGREQGTWLHPKLAVAFARWLDVDFAVWCDLHIDALLRGELTEKQQFDRACKALSDASDIASLSGSELAKFRWRKPGLIAQVEHWREQLQLTLGLDAA
;
A
#
# COMPACT_ATOMS: atom_id res chain seq x y z
N MET A 1 2.84 -8.99 -11.47
CA MET A 1 3.62 -7.78 -11.12
C MET A 1 3.04 -7.23 -9.83
N ASN A 2 3.87 -6.82 -8.86
CA ASN A 2 3.36 -6.16 -7.65
C ASN A 2 2.96 -4.72 -8.03
N ASN A 3 1.65 -4.44 -8.06
CA ASN A 3 1.11 -3.12 -8.37
C ASN A 3 1.18 -2.14 -7.19
N VAL A 4 2.00 -2.42 -6.18
CA VAL A 4 2.17 -1.54 -5.03
C VAL A 4 3.21 -0.49 -5.40
N VAL A 5 2.76 0.74 -5.60
CA VAL A 5 3.66 1.90 -5.72
C VAL A 5 4.16 2.24 -4.31
N PRO A 6 5.48 2.11 -4.03
CA PRO A 6 6.01 2.46 -2.73
C PRO A 6 6.00 3.98 -2.56
N PHE A 7 5.30 4.45 -1.53
CA PHE A 7 5.37 5.85 -1.10
C PHE A 7 6.66 6.07 -0.31
N HIS A 8 7.36 7.17 -0.53
CA HIS A 8 8.60 7.48 0.18
C HIS A 8 8.33 8.59 1.19
N TYR A 9 8.74 8.37 2.43
CA TYR A 9 8.77 9.40 3.48
C TYR A 9 10.23 9.64 3.86
N GLN A 10 10.72 10.87 3.70
CA GLN A 10 12.12 11.23 3.96
C GLN A 10 13.12 10.31 3.25
N GLY A 11 12.87 10.03 1.97
CA GLY A 11 13.69 9.15 1.14
C GLY A 11 13.63 7.66 1.47
N GLN A 12 12.77 7.23 2.42
CA GLN A 12 12.61 5.82 2.80
C GLN A 12 11.23 5.27 2.37
N PRO A 13 11.17 4.11 1.70
CA PRO A 13 9.91 3.54 1.26
C PRO A 13 9.06 3.05 2.44
N VAL A 14 7.76 3.39 2.42
CA VAL A 14 6.72 2.77 3.24
C VAL A 14 6.21 1.55 2.49
N ARG A 15 6.38 0.37 3.09
CA ARG A 15 6.08 -0.91 2.45
C ARG A 15 4.67 -1.38 2.76
N PHE A 16 3.95 -1.74 1.70
CA PHE A 16 2.66 -2.40 1.75
C PHE A 16 2.73 -3.75 1.03
N ASN A 17 1.92 -4.71 1.46
CA ASN A 17 1.70 -5.93 0.66
C ASN A 17 0.63 -5.68 -0.42
N SER A 18 0.33 -6.70 -1.23
CA SER A 18 -0.68 -6.63 -2.29
C SER A 18 -2.07 -6.25 -1.79
N ASP A 19 -2.39 -6.58 -0.54
CA ASP A 19 -3.68 -6.30 0.10
C ASP A 19 -3.70 -4.93 0.80
N GLY A 20 -2.62 -4.14 0.66
CA GLY A 20 -2.48 -2.81 1.26
C GLY A 20 -2.14 -2.83 2.76
N TRP A 21 -1.81 -3.99 3.35
CA TRP A 21 -1.40 -4.07 4.74
C TRP A 21 -0.01 -3.48 4.92
N ILE A 22 0.16 -2.72 5.99
CA ILE A 22 1.42 -2.04 6.32
C ILE A 22 2.27 -2.93 7.24
N ASN A 23 3.57 -3.05 6.94
CA ASN A 23 4.51 -3.70 7.86
C ASN A 23 4.87 -2.72 8.99
N ALA A 24 4.15 -2.80 10.11
CA ALA A 24 4.35 -1.92 11.26
C ALA A 24 5.73 -2.06 11.88
N THR A 25 6.32 -3.26 11.87
CA THR A 25 7.67 -3.48 12.40
C THR A 25 8.72 -2.75 11.58
N ASP A 26 8.58 -2.71 10.26
CA ASP A 26 9.49 -1.98 9.37
C ASP A 26 9.37 -0.47 9.57
N VAL A 27 8.12 0.02 9.58
CA VAL A 27 7.81 1.44 9.71
C VAL A 27 8.20 2.00 11.08
N SER A 28 7.96 1.27 12.17
CA SER A 28 8.20 1.76 13.55
C SER A 28 9.67 1.85 13.93
N LYS A 29 10.53 0.99 13.35
CA LYS A 29 11.98 0.99 13.59
C LYS A 29 12.60 2.35 13.33
N ARG A 30 12.10 3.05 12.32
CA ARG A 30 12.54 4.39 11.89
C ARG A 30 12.36 5.44 12.99
N PHE A 31 11.35 5.25 13.82
CA PHE A 31 10.98 6.14 14.91
C PHE A 31 11.45 5.62 16.28
N GLY A 32 12.27 4.56 16.31
CA GLY A 32 12.74 3.94 17.56
C GLY A 32 11.61 3.31 18.39
N LYS A 33 10.47 2.99 17.78
CA LYS A 33 9.25 2.52 18.44
C LYS A 33 8.94 1.06 18.11
N ARG A 34 8.20 0.37 18.98
CA ARG A 34 7.75 -1.02 18.73
C ARG A 34 6.24 -1.05 18.50
N PRO A 35 5.71 -1.82 17.53
CA PRO A 35 4.27 -1.87 17.29
C PRO A 35 3.48 -2.35 18.51
N ASN A 36 4.06 -3.25 19.31
CA ASN A 36 3.46 -3.74 20.55
C ASN A 36 3.16 -2.61 21.55
N ASP A 37 3.98 -1.56 21.61
CA ASP A 37 3.78 -0.44 22.54
C ASP A 37 2.51 0.34 22.17
N TRP A 38 2.22 0.47 20.87
CA TRP A 38 0.98 1.08 20.38
C TRP A 38 -0.24 0.19 20.59
N ILE A 39 -0.11 -1.11 20.27
CA ILE A 39 -1.19 -2.10 20.41
C ILE A 39 -1.62 -2.25 21.87
N ALA A 40 -0.67 -2.11 22.82
CA ALA A 40 -0.93 -2.20 24.25
C ALA A 40 -1.66 -0.97 24.83
N LEU A 41 -1.79 0.15 24.08
CA LEU A 41 -2.49 1.32 24.59
C LEU A 41 -3.99 1.05 24.74
N PRO A 42 -4.62 1.47 25.86
CA PRO A 42 -6.07 1.33 26.04
C PRO A 42 -6.87 2.02 24.94
N SER A 43 -6.42 3.19 24.48
CA SER A 43 -7.03 3.92 23.36
C SER A 43 -6.98 3.14 22.05
N THR A 44 -5.87 2.44 21.79
CA THR A 44 -5.72 1.61 20.59
C THR A 44 -6.63 0.39 20.65
N ALA A 45 -6.72 -0.26 21.81
CA ALA A 45 -7.65 -1.37 22.01
C ALA A 45 -9.11 -0.93 21.77
N GLN A 46 -9.53 0.22 22.32
CA GLN A 46 -10.85 0.80 22.08
C GLN A 46 -11.07 1.12 20.59
N TYR A 47 -10.06 1.66 19.92
CA TYR A 47 -10.13 1.98 18.50
C TYR A 47 -10.26 0.73 17.62
N ILE A 48 -9.48 -0.31 17.89
CA ILE A 48 -9.54 -1.60 17.18
C ILE A 48 -10.92 -2.23 17.37
N GLU A 49 -11.46 -2.21 18.58
CA GLU A 49 -12.80 -2.75 18.87
C GLU A 49 -13.88 -1.98 18.10
N ALA A 50 -13.83 -0.64 18.12
CA ALA A 50 -14.74 0.18 17.33
C ALA A 50 -14.63 -0.11 15.83
N LEU A 51 -13.40 -0.23 15.32
CA LEU A 51 -13.15 -0.55 13.92
C LEU A 51 -13.67 -1.94 13.55
N ASN A 52 -13.45 -2.94 14.41
CA ASN A 52 -13.94 -4.30 14.21
C ASN A 52 -15.47 -4.33 14.06
N ARG A 53 -16.20 -3.66 14.96
CA ARG A 53 -17.66 -3.55 14.89
C ARG A 53 -18.12 -2.90 13.59
N HIS A 54 -17.45 -1.83 13.14
CA HIS A 54 -17.82 -1.14 11.90
C HIS A 54 -17.52 -1.92 10.62
N LEU A 55 -16.56 -2.85 10.64
CA LEU A 55 -16.17 -3.62 9.46
C LEU A 55 -16.81 -5.01 9.38
N PHE A 56 -16.99 -5.65 10.53
CA PHE A 56 -17.37 -7.07 10.61
C PHE A 56 -18.66 -7.30 11.41
N GLY A 57 -19.21 -6.27 12.06
CA GLY A 57 -20.36 -6.39 12.95
C GLY A 57 -20.00 -6.97 14.33
N ASP A 58 -21.02 -7.22 15.16
CA ASP A 58 -20.87 -7.81 16.49
C ASP A 58 -20.72 -9.35 16.38
N THR A 59 -19.59 -9.82 15.87
CA THR A 59 -19.32 -11.26 15.73
C THR A 59 -18.81 -11.92 17.02
N GLY A 60 -18.61 -11.17 18.10
CA GLY A 60 -18.06 -11.68 19.38
C GLY A 60 -16.60 -12.13 19.31
N GLU A 61 -15.98 -12.08 18.13
CA GLU A 61 -14.58 -12.39 17.90
C GLU A 61 -13.71 -11.16 18.21
N SER A 62 -12.59 -11.39 18.91
CA SER A 62 -11.63 -10.32 19.20
C SER A 62 -11.05 -9.79 17.88
N GLY A 63 -11.26 -8.50 17.59
CA GLY A 63 -10.91 -7.90 16.29
C GLY A 63 -9.42 -7.91 15.94
N ASN A 64 -8.55 -8.23 16.91
CA ASN A 64 -7.11 -8.29 16.72
C ASN A 64 -6.70 -9.25 15.60
N ASP A 65 -7.27 -10.45 15.49
CA ASP A 65 -6.81 -11.44 14.50
C ASP A 65 -7.15 -11.04 13.05
N LYS A 66 -8.19 -10.21 12.87
CA LYS A 66 -8.60 -9.69 11.54
C LYS A 66 -7.87 -8.41 11.16
N LEU A 67 -7.44 -7.62 12.14
CA LEU A 67 -6.87 -6.29 11.93
C LEU A 67 -5.34 -6.25 12.11
N ILE A 68 -4.77 -7.24 12.81
CA ILE A 68 -3.35 -7.33 13.15
C ILE A 68 -2.87 -8.76 12.91
N VAL A 69 -1.86 -8.92 12.06
CA VAL A 69 -1.28 -10.23 11.75
C VAL A 69 0.19 -10.22 12.13
N SER A 70 0.59 -11.08 13.07
CA SER A 70 2.00 -11.25 13.44
C SER A 70 2.60 -12.45 12.70
N ARG A 71 3.58 -12.21 11.83
CA ARG A 71 4.32 -13.26 11.11
C ARG A 71 5.70 -13.43 11.70
N ARG A 72 6.06 -14.67 12.07
CA ARG A 72 7.38 -15.04 12.59
C ARG A 72 8.16 -15.83 11.54
N GLY A 73 9.36 -15.37 11.21
CA GLY A 73 10.24 -15.99 10.22
C GLY A 73 9.88 -15.69 8.75
N GLY A 74 10.84 -15.90 7.85
CA GLY A 74 10.67 -15.68 6.41
C GLY A 74 10.77 -14.21 5.97
N ARG A 75 10.60 -13.97 4.66
CA ARG A 75 10.74 -12.63 4.04
C ARG A 75 9.66 -11.64 4.47
N GLU A 76 8.51 -12.11 4.94
CA GLU A 76 7.37 -11.29 5.35
C GLU A 76 7.21 -11.21 6.88
N GLN A 77 8.32 -11.35 7.61
CA GLN A 77 8.33 -11.24 9.07
C GLN A 77 7.94 -9.85 9.56
N GLY A 78 7.26 -9.81 10.71
CA GLY A 78 6.83 -8.57 11.36
C GLY A 78 5.36 -8.58 11.76
N THR A 79 4.95 -7.49 12.39
CA THR A 79 3.54 -7.18 12.67
C THR A 79 2.98 -6.42 11.49
N TRP A 80 1.93 -6.96 10.88
CA TRP A 80 1.21 -6.37 9.77
C TRP A 80 -0.10 -5.79 10.28
N LEU A 81 -0.40 -4.55 9.89
CA LEU A 81 -1.64 -3.89 10.25
C LEU A 81 -2.53 -3.75 9.03
N HIS A 82 -3.82 -3.98 9.24
CA HIS A 82 -4.85 -3.74 8.24
C HIS A 82 -4.81 -2.28 7.76
N PRO A 83 -5.06 -1.98 6.47
CA PRO A 83 -4.95 -0.63 5.90
C PRO A 83 -5.68 0.45 6.71
N LYS A 84 -6.85 0.13 7.26
CA LYS A 84 -7.65 1.06 8.08
C LYS A 84 -7.03 1.44 9.44
N LEU A 85 -5.99 0.74 9.87
CA LEU A 85 -5.20 1.10 11.05
C LEU A 85 -4.00 2.00 10.73
N ALA A 86 -3.63 2.14 9.45
CA ALA A 86 -2.37 2.78 9.05
C ALA A 86 -2.25 4.24 9.53
N VAL A 87 -3.31 5.03 9.36
CA VAL A 87 -3.31 6.45 9.76
C VAL A 87 -3.28 6.62 11.28
N ALA A 88 -4.04 5.80 12.02
CA ALA A 88 -4.03 5.82 13.48
C ALA A 88 -2.65 5.43 14.03
N PHE A 89 -2.00 4.47 13.39
CA PHE A 89 -0.64 4.08 13.72
C PHE A 89 0.38 5.18 13.39
N ALA A 90 0.27 5.83 12.24
CA ALA A 90 1.13 6.95 11.84
C ALA A 90 1.07 8.09 12.87
N ARG A 91 -0.13 8.47 13.33
CA ARG A 91 -0.36 9.49 14.39
C ARG A 91 0.37 9.19 15.69
N TRP A 92 0.47 7.92 16.06
CA TRP A 92 1.22 7.53 17.25
C TRP A 92 2.73 7.51 17.03
N LEU A 93 3.18 7.17 15.83
CA LEU A 93 4.60 7.11 15.51
C LEU A 93 5.25 8.49 15.55
N ASP A 94 4.69 9.44 14.83
CA ASP A 94 5.25 10.79 14.66
C ASP A 94 4.20 11.74 14.06
N VAL A 95 4.22 13.00 14.49
CA VAL A 95 3.21 13.99 14.07
C VAL A 95 3.41 14.38 12.61
N ASP A 96 4.65 14.62 12.18
CA ASP A 96 4.96 15.00 10.80
C ASP A 96 4.66 13.85 9.84
N PHE A 97 4.96 12.61 10.23
CA PHE A 97 4.59 11.43 9.46
C PHE A 97 3.08 11.29 9.29
N ALA A 98 2.31 11.62 10.32
CA ALA A 98 0.84 11.58 10.25
C ALA A 98 0.28 12.65 9.32
N VAL A 99 0.79 13.88 9.40
CA VAL A 99 0.42 14.97 8.49
C VAL A 99 0.74 14.59 7.05
N TRP A 100 1.92 14.02 6.80
CA TRP A 100 2.30 13.52 5.49
C TRP A 100 1.32 12.47 4.96
N CYS A 101 0.90 11.49 5.79
CA CYS A 101 -0.12 10.52 5.40
C CYS A 101 -1.47 11.18 5.09
N ASP A 102 -1.92 12.13 5.91
CA ASP A 102 -3.20 12.83 5.72
C ASP A 102 -3.20 13.65 4.42
N LEU A 103 -2.08 14.32 4.08
CA LEU A 103 -1.92 15.04 2.81
C LEU A 103 -1.95 14.10 1.59
N HIS A 104 -1.33 12.92 1.68
CA HIS A 104 -1.40 11.92 0.61
C HIS A 104 -2.82 11.39 0.40
N ILE A 105 -3.56 11.20 1.49
CA ILE A 105 -4.97 10.78 1.41
C ILE A 105 -5.81 11.90 0.76
N ASP A 106 -5.59 13.15 1.15
CA ASP A 106 -6.29 14.32 0.57
C ASP A 106 -6.00 14.47 -0.93
N ALA A 107 -4.74 14.34 -1.34
CA ALA A 107 -4.30 14.35 -2.74
C ALA A 107 -5.02 13.27 -3.58
N LEU A 108 -5.06 12.03 -3.04
CA LEU A 108 -5.81 10.93 -3.64
C LEU A 108 -7.32 11.20 -3.71
N LEU A 109 -7.92 11.88 -2.73
CA LEU A 109 -9.34 12.20 -2.70
C LEU A 109 -9.71 13.32 -3.69
N ARG A 110 -8.82 14.28 -3.92
CA ARG A 110 -9.07 15.46 -4.78
C ARG A 110 -9.02 15.20 -6.28
N GLY A 111 -8.71 13.99 -6.71
CA GLY A 111 -8.80 13.63 -8.13
C GLY A 111 -7.47 13.62 -8.89
N GLU A 112 -6.33 13.60 -8.19
CA GLU A 112 -5.06 13.04 -8.68
C GLU A 112 -5.17 11.52 -9.02
N LEU A 113 -6.38 10.98 -8.91
CA LEU A 113 -6.79 9.67 -9.40
C LEU A 113 -6.68 9.53 -10.91
N THR A 114 -6.55 10.62 -11.69
CA THR A 114 -6.45 10.49 -13.15
C THR A 114 -5.18 9.72 -13.50
N GLU A 115 -4.05 10.09 -12.93
CA GLU A 115 -2.76 9.45 -13.11
C GLU A 115 -2.77 8.02 -12.54
N LYS A 116 -3.39 7.82 -11.37
CA LYS A 116 -3.55 6.47 -10.78
C LYS A 116 -4.40 5.57 -11.67
N GLN A 117 -5.53 6.06 -12.18
CA GLN A 117 -6.40 5.31 -13.07
C GLN A 117 -5.68 4.97 -14.38
N GLN A 118 -4.86 5.88 -14.90
CA GLN A 118 -4.07 5.62 -16.11
C GLN A 118 -2.94 4.62 -15.84
N PHE A 119 -2.29 4.69 -14.68
CA PHE A 119 -1.34 3.68 -14.23
C PHE A 119 -1.98 2.30 -14.08
N ASP A 120 -3.12 2.19 -13.41
CA ASP A 120 -3.87 0.94 -13.25
C ASP A 120 -4.30 0.36 -14.62
N ARG A 121 -4.74 1.22 -15.55
CA ARG A 121 -5.07 0.82 -16.93
C ARG A 121 -3.85 0.33 -17.70
N ALA A 122 -2.71 1.00 -17.60
CA ALA A 122 -1.47 0.59 -18.26
C ALA A 122 -0.98 -0.76 -17.73
N CYS A 123 -0.99 -0.95 -16.40
CA CYS A 123 -0.65 -2.21 -15.75
C CYS A 123 -1.57 -3.35 -16.22
N LYS A 124 -2.89 -3.09 -16.26
CA LYS A 124 -3.86 -4.06 -16.76
C LYS A 124 -3.63 -4.40 -18.23
N ALA A 125 -3.39 -3.41 -19.09
CA ALA A 125 -3.12 -3.65 -20.51
C ALA A 125 -1.86 -4.50 -20.73
N LEU A 126 -0.81 -4.32 -19.92
CA LEU A 126 0.38 -5.14 -19.97
C LEU A 126 0.13 -6.58 -19.49
N SER A 127 -0.66 -6.75 -18.42
CA SER A 127 -1.07 -8.07 -17.93
C SER A 127 -1.90 -8.82 -18.96
N ASP A 128 -2.98 -8.19 -19.45
CA ASP A 128 -3.89 -8.77 -20.45
C ASP A 128 -3.12 -9.15 -21.72
N ALA A 129 -2.17 -8.33 -22.17
CA ALA A 129 -1.32 -8.64 -23.32
C ALA A 129 -0.39 -9.83 -23.07
N SER A 130 0.13 -9.99 -21.85
CA SER A 130 0.95 -11.14 -21.45
C SER A 130 0.11 -12.42 -21.40
N ASP A 131 -1.13 -12.34 -20.92
CA ASP A 131 -2.06 -13.47 -20.87
C ASP A 131 -2.43 -13.92 -22.29
N ILE A 132 -2.73 -12.98 -23.19
CA ILE A 132 -3.00 -13.27 -24.61
C ILE A 132 -1.78 -13.88 -25.29
N ALA A 133 -0.57 -13.36 -25.03
CA ALA A 133 0.67 -13.88 -25.60
C ALA A 133 0.91 -15.36 -25.25
N SER A 134 0.39 -15.80 -24.10
CA SER A 134 0.56 -17.17 -23.59
C SER A 134 -0.36 -18.19 -24.28
N LEU A 135 -1.34 -17.74 -25.07
CA LEU A 135 -2.30 -18.61 -25.75
C LEU A 135 -1.74 -19.30 -27.01
N SER A 136 -0.77 -18.70 -27.71
CA SER A 136 -0.16 -19.32 -28.89
C SER A 136 1.20 -18.69 -29.28
N GLY A 137 2.01 -19.43 -30.04
CA GLY A 137 3.29 -18.92 -30.57
C GLY A 137 3.15 -17.72 -31.51
N SER A 138 2.03 -17.62 -32.24
CA SER A 138 1.71 -16.46 -33.09
C SER A 138 1.45 -15.20 -32.26
N GLU A 139 0.69 -15.33 -31.16
CA GLU A 139 0.45 -14.22 -30.23
C GLU A 139 1.71 -13.81 -29.48
N LEU A 140 2.58 -14.77 -29.14
CA LEU A 140 3.89 -14.48 -28.52
C LEU A 140 4.79 -13.64 -29.45
N ALA A 141 4.78 -13.93 -30.75
CA ALA A 141 5.52 -13.16 -31.75
C ALA A 141 4.99 -11.72 -31.90
N LYS A 142 3.67 -11.52 -31.88
CA LYS A 142 3.04 -10.18 -31.87
C LYS A 142 3.36 -9.41 -30.59
N PHE A 143 3.28 -10.08 -29.44
CA PHE A 143 3.57 -9.48 -28.14
C PHE A 143 5.01 -8.99 -28.04
N ARG A 144 5.98 -9.72 -28.62
CA ARG A 144 7.39 -9.31 -28.62
C ARG A 144 7.62 -7.87 -29.09
N TRP A 145 6.88 -7.44 -30.11
CA TRP A 145 6.99 -6.08 -30.67
C TRP A 145 6.19 -5.03 -29.88
N ARG A 146 5.06 -5.43 -29.28
CA ARG A 146 4.18 -4.52 -28.53
C ARG A 146 4.64 -4.31 -27.08
N LYS A 147 5.33 -5.30 -26.50
CA LYS A 147 5.77 -5.32 -25.09
C LYS A 147 6.58 -4.08 -24.68
N PRO A 148 7.58 -3.59 -25.44
CA PRO A 148 8.35 -2.41 -25.03
C PRO A 148 7.48 -1.17 -24.86
N GLY A 149 6.51 -0.94 -25.76
CA GLY A 149 5.60 0.20 -25.67
C GLY A 149 4.65 0.11 -24.48
N LEU A 150 4.17 -1.09 -24.14
CA LEU A 150 3.34 -1.31 -22.95
C LEU A 150 4.13 -1.09 -21.66
N ILE A 151 5.40 -1.51 -21.60
CA ILE A 151 6.29 -1.25 -20.47
C ILE A 151 6.53 0.26 -20.33
N ALA A 152 6.87 0.95 -21.42
CA ALA A 152 7.08 2.40 -21.42
C ALA A 152 5.84 3.18 -20.95
N GLN A 153 4.63 2.73 -21.30
CA GLN A 153 3.40 3.34 -20.79
C GLN A 153 3.22 3.13 -19.28
N VAL A 154 3.53 1.94 -18.76
CA VAL A 154 3.49 1.68 -17.32
C VAL A 154 4.50 2.56 -16.58
N GLU A 155 5.73 2.67 -17.09
CA GLU A 155 6.77 3.52 -16.51
C GLU A 155 6.40 5.00 -16.54
N HIS A 156 5.88 5.50 -17.67
CA HIS A 156 5.42 6.88 -17.80
C HIS A 156 4.34 7.24 -16.78
N TRP A 157 3.29 6.43 -16.67
CA TRP A 157 2.21 6.72 -15.70
C TRP A 157 2.65 6.53 -14.25
N ARG A 158 3.64 5.67 -14.01
CA ARG A 158 4.27 5.55 -12.69
C ARG A 158 4.98 6.85 -12.32
N GLU A 159 5.79 7.41 -13.20
CA GLU A 159 6.50 8.69 -12.98
C GLU A 159 5.51 9.84 -12.79
N GLN A 160 4.48 9.94 -13.65
CA GLN A 160 3.44 10.96 -13.50
C GLN A 160 2.72 10.84 -12.16
N LEU A 161 2.31 9.64 -11.77
CA LEU A 161 1.69 9.40 -10.48
C LEU A 161 2.61 9.79 -9.31
N GLN A 162 3.91 9.57 -9.43
CA GLN A 162 4.87 9.97 -8.39
C GLN A 162 5.02 11.50 -8.29
N LEU A 163 5.06 12.19 -9.42
CA LEU A 163 5.14 13.66 -9.47
C LEU A 163 3.87 14.31 -8.91
N THR A 164 2.69 13.82 -9.30
CA THR A 164 1.40 14.36 -8.85
C THR A 164 1.23 14.23 -7.34
N LEU A 165 1.64 13.10 -6.77
CA LEU A 165 1.61 12.86 -5.31
C LEU A 165 2.69 13.65 -4.52
N GLY A 166 3.50 14.49 -5.19
CA GLY A 166 4.55 15.28 -4.53
C GLY A 166 5.69 14.44 -3.94
N LEU A 167 5.98 13.26 -4.50
CA LEU A 167 6.92 12.30 -3.93
C LEU A 167 8.41 12.67 -4.09
N ASP A 168 8.72 13.77 -4.77
CA ASP A 168 10.10 14.25 -5.00
C ASP A 168 10.51 15.44 -4.13
N ALA A 169 9.66 15.92 -3.21
CA ALA A 169 9.95 17.10 -2.40
C ALA A 169 9.46 16.98 -0.94
N ALA A 170 10.21 16.25 -0.11
CA ALA A 170 10.49 16.53 1.31
C ALA A 170 11.35 15.42 1.95
#